data_AF-L8WH79-F1
#
_entry.id   AF-L8WH79-F1
#
_cell.length_a   1.000
_cell.length_b   1.000
_cell.length_c   1.000
_cell.angle_alpha   90.00
_cell.angle_beta   90.00
_cell.angle_gamma   90.00
#
_symmetry.space_group_name_H-M   'P 1'
#
loop_
_entity.id
_entity.type
_entity.pdbx_description
1 polymer ?
#
loop_
_entity_poly.entity_id
_entity_poly.type
_entity_poly.pdbx_seq_one_letter_code
_entity_poly.pdbx_strand_id
1 'polypeptide(L)'
;MTASAEASGGMVLFSGSVGGLGADVEALEMALPGWLLEYLLANRFTLPPSGAAGQKMGFLLLPWKGDRDVLPELVGSQSRLTASRFLRVSKVAQYVHDKLLNAAKERQIKEPTENSEPLPEENIEYEVLCNEQVLSVGMTLAAVRQYVWRNAGELTMHYRIKEA
;
A
#
# COMPACT_ATOMS: atom_id res chain seq x y z
N MET A 1 -14.08 20.82 -40.96
CA MET A 1 -13.15 19.70 -40.71
C MET A 1 -13.98 18.50 -40.30
N THR A 2 -13.78 17.39 -40.98
CA THR A 2 -14.65 16.20 -40.99
C THR A 2 -14.55 15.43 -39.68
N ALA A 3 -15.65 15.36 -38.93
CA ALA A 3 -15.79 14.44 -37.82
C ALA A 3 -15.82 13.00 -38.36
N SER A 4 -14.70 12.27 -38.25
CA SER A 4 -14.74 10.81 -38.37
C SER A 4 -15.32 10.25 -37.08
N ALA A 5 -16.51 9.67 -37.19
CA ALA A 5 -17.10 8.86 -36.14
C ALA A 5 -16.36 7.52 -36.09
N GLU A 6 -15.44 7.37 -35.14
CA GLU A 6 -14.85 6.08 -34.81
C GLU A 6 -15.81 5.28 -33.91
N ALA A 7 -15.84 3.97 -34.11
CA ALA A 7 -16.82 3.01 -33.61
C ALA A 7 -16.79 2.71 -32.09
N SER A 8 -16.79 3.75 -31.27
CA SER A 8 -17.03 3.68 -29.83
C SER A 8 -17.95 4.85 -29.48
N GLY A 9 -18.95 4.66 -28.61
CA GLY A 9 -19.98 5.66 -28.30
C GLY A 9 -19.51 6.95 -27.60
N GLY A 10 -18.26 7.36 -27.77
CA GLY A 10 -17.70 8.60 -27.28
C GLY A 10 -17.81 9.72 -28.31
N MET A 11 -18.27 10.90 -27.87
CA MET A 11 -18.24 12.12 -28.65
C MET A 11 -16.96 12.90 -28.32
N VAL A 12 -16.22 13.32 -29.35
CA VAL A 12 -15.07 14.19 -29.18
C VAL A 12 -15.56 15.62 -28.89
N LEU A 13 -15.28 16.12 -27.69
CA LEU A 13 -15.65 17.49 -27.28
C LEU A 13 -14.61 18.53 -27.71
N PHE A 14 -13.34 18.14 -27.79
CA PHE A 14 -12.23 19.02 -28.19
C PHE A 14 -11.07 18.21 -28.77
N SER A 15 -10.39 18.75 -29.80
CA SER A 15 -9.16 18.19 -30.37
C SER A 15 -8.26 19.30 -30.91
N GLY A 16 -6.96 19.26 -30.62
CA GLY A 16 -6.00 20.27 -31.07
C GLY A 16 -4.55 19.82 -30.86
N SER A 17 -3.60 20.59 -31.40
CA SER A 17 -2.16 20.35 -31.20
C SER A 17 -1.66 21.07 -29.96
N VAL A 18 -0.81 20.42 -29.17
CA VAL A 18 -0.22 21.01 -27.94
C VAL A 18 0.52 22.32 -28.24
N GLY A 19 1.19 22.42 -29.39
CA GLY A 19 1.92 23.63 -29.79
C GLY A 19 1.03 24.83 -30.15
N GLY A 20 -0.26 24.60 -30.45
CA GLY A 20 -1.25 25.64 -30.78
C GLY A 20 -2.27 25.91 -29.66
N LEU A 21 -2.18 25.17 -28.55
CA LEU A 21 -3.21 25.16 -27.50
C LEU A 21 -3.48 26.54 -26.90
N GLY A 22 -2.48 27.42 -26.90
CA GLY A 22 -2.62 28.80 -26.41
C GLY A 22 -3.66 29.63 -27.17
N ALA A 23 -3.91 29.33 -28.45
CA ALA A 23 -4.92 30.04 -29.24
C ALA A 23 -6.35 29.53 -28.95
N ASP A 24 -6.47 28.27 -28.51
CA ASP A 24 -7.74 27.57 -28.32
C ASP A 24 -8.12 27.42 -26.83
N VAL A 25 -7.50 28.19 -25.93
CA VAL A 25 -7.71 28.07 -24.47
C VAL A 25 -9.17 28.25 -24.08
N GLU A 26 -9.86 29.24 -24.65
CA GLU A 26 -11.28 29.49 -24.33
C GLU A 26 -12.17 28.30 -24.72
N ALA A 27 -11.93 27.72 -25.91
CA ALA A 27 -12.66 26.55 -26.37
C ALA A 27 -12.34 25.31 -25.51
N LEU A 28 -11.08 25.18 -25.08
CA LEU A 28 -10.65 24.13 -24.18
C LEU A 28 -11.31 24.26 -22.81
N GLU A 29 -11.33 25.45 -22.20
CA GLU A 29 -11.95 25.70 -20.90
C GLU A 29 -13.44 25.34 -20.89
N MET A 30 -14.14 25.62 -21.98
CA MET A 30 -15.56 25.26 -22.14
C MET A 30 -15.79 23.75 -22.34
N ALA A 31 -14.80 23.02 -22.86
CA ALA A 31 -14.90 21.59 -23.13
C ALA A 31 -14.39 20.71 -21.98
N LEU A 32 -13.51 21.24 -21.12
CA LEU A 32 -12.90 20.47 -20.04
C LEU A 32 -13.89 20.20 -18.90
N PRO A 33 -13.90 18.98 -18.32
CA PRO A 33 -14.65 18.71 -17.11
C PRO A 33 -14.18 19.57 -15.93
N GLY A 34 -15.10 19.97 -15.07
CA GLY A 34 -14.80 20.83 -13.91
C GLY A 34 -13.69 20.28 -12.99
N TRP A 35 -13.62 18.96 -12.78
CA TRP A 35 -12.56 18.35 -11.96
C TRP A 35 -11.16 18.60 -12.52
N LEU A 36 -11.02 18.69 -13.85
CA LEU A 36 -9.75 18.94 -14.51
C LEU A 36 -9.41 20.43 -14.48
N LEU A 37 -10.40 21.31 -14.63
CA LEU A 37 -10.21 22.76 -14.46
C LEU A 37 -9.76 23.11 -13.04
N GLU A 38 -10.37 22.53 -12.02
CA GLU A 38 -9.93 22.71 -10.62
C GLU A 38 -8.49 22.25 -10.39
N TYR A 39 -8.10 21.16 -11.03
CA TYR A 39 -6.72 20.66 -10.97
C TYR A 39 -5.74 21.61 -11.67
N LEU A 40 -6.04 22.02 -12.91
CA LEU A 40 -5.13 22.83 -13.71
C LEU A 40 -5.02 24.28 -13.21
N LEU A 41 -6.15 24.90 -12.83
CA LEU A 41 -6.21 26.33 -12.49
C LEU A 41 -6.04 26.61 -11.00
N ALA A 42 -6.57 25.73 -10.14
CA ALA A 42 -6.53 25.93 -8.69
C ALA A 42 -5.52 25.01 -7.99
N ASN A 43 -4.80 24.15 -8.73
CA ASN A 43 -3.91 23.12 -8.20
C ASN A 43 -4.59 22.26 -7.12
N ARG A 44 -5.92 22.05 -7.26
CA ARG A 44 -6.71 21.25 -6.33
C ARG A 44 -7.00 19.90 -6.95
N PHE A 45 -6.45 18.85 -6.34
CA PHE A 45 -6.73 17.49 -6.77
C PHE A 45 -7.85 16.88 -5.92
N THR A 46 -9.07 16.91 -6.44
CA THR A 46 -10.24 16.26 -5.83
C THR A 46 -10.37 14.84 -6.39
N LEU A 47 -9.84 13.87 -5.64
CA LEU A 47 -10.08 12.46 -5.97
C LEU A 47 -11.58 12.18 -5.85
N PRO A 48 -12.21 11.58 -6.87
CA PRO A 48 -13.56 11.07 -6.73
C PRO A 48 -13.66 10.17 -5.49
N PRO A 49 -14.79 10.13 -4.77
CA PRO A 49 -14.95 9.28 -3.58
C PRO A 49 -14.60 7.81 -3.86
N SER A 50 -14.90 7.33 -5.09
CA SER A 50 -14.53 6.00 -5.58
C SER A 50 -13.00 5.80 -5.67
N GLY A 51 -12.24 6.82 -6.08
CA GLY A 51 -10.78 6.80 -6.13
C GLY A 51 -10.14 6.92 -4.75
N ALA A 52 -10.71 7.71 -3.84
CA ALA A 52 -10.22 7.87 -2.47
C ALA A 52 -10.45 6.60 -1.62
N ALA A 53 -11.62 5.97 -1.73
CA ALA A 53 -11.89 4.67 -1.10
C ALA A 53 -10.97 3.57 -1.65
N GLY A 54 -10.60 3.67 -2.93
CA GLY A 54 -9.66 2.78 -3.58
C GLY A 54 -8.20 2.92 -3.12
N GLN A 55 -7.83 3.90 -2.29
CA GLN A 55 -6.44 4.07 -1.85
C GLN A 55 -6.08 3.29 -0.59
N LYS A 56 -7.05 2.96 0.27
CA LYS A 56 -6.79 2.17 1.49
C LYS A 56 -7.18 0.72 1.26
N MET A 57 -6.38 -0.19 1.81
CA MET A 57 -6.60 -1.63 1.73
C MET A 57 -6.36 -2.27 3.10
N GLY A 58 -7.31 -3.13 3.50
CA GLY A 58 -7.17 -4.00 4.66
C GLY A 58 -6.34 -5.23 4.35
N PHE A 59 -5.50 -5.64 5.28
CA PHE A 59 -4.72 -6.87 5.22
C PHE A 59 -4.49 -7.44 6.62
N LEU A 60 -4.35 -8.75 6.70
CA LEU A 60 -3.93 -9.46 7.91
C LEU A 60 -2.42 -9.67 7.91
N LEU A 61 -1.79 -9.46 9.05
CA LEU A 61 -0.38 -9.68 9.29
C LEU A 61 -0.21 -10.62 10.49
N LEU A 62 0.26 -11.84 10.22
CA LEU A 62 0.34 -12.93 11.19
C LEU A 62 1.77 -13.46 11.30
N PRO A 63 2.18 -14.05 12.43
CA PRO A 63 3.45 -14.75 12.50
C PRO A 63 3.41 -15.98 11.58
N TRP A 64 4.51 -16.25 10.87
CA TRP A 64 4.64 -17.48 10.09
C TRP A 64 4.78 -18.68 11.03
N LYS A 65 3.89 -19.67 10.90
CA LYS A 65 3.80 -20.86 11.80
C LYS A 65 4.63 -22.06 11.30
N GLY A 66 5.75 -21.82 10.62
CA GLY A 66 6.59 -22.87 10.06
C GLY A 66 7.43 -23.62 11.09
N ASP A 67 8.43 -24.36 10.61
CA ASP A 67 9.29 -25.28 11.37
C ASP A 67 10.30 -24.61 12.33
N ARG A 68 10.27 -23.27 12.45
CA ARG A 68 11.14 -22.48 13.34
C ARG A 68 10.32 -21.61 14.27
N ASP A 69 10.95 -21.25 15.39
CA ASP A 69 10.42 -20.47 16.52
C ASP A 69 9.20 -19.62 16.18
N VAL A 70 8.07 -19.99 16.79
CA VAL A 70 6.80 -19.28 16.62
C VAL A 70 6.96 -17.88 17.19
N LEU A 71 7.17 -16.89 16.31
CA LEU A 71 7.25 -15.50 16.72
C LEU A 71 5.96 -15.11 17.46
N PRO A 72 6.06 -14.30 18.53
CA PRO A 72 4.90 -13.84 19.24
C PRO A 72 4.00 -13.06 18.28
N GLU A 73 2.70 -13.31 18.37
CA GLU A 73 1.70 -12.53 17.65
C GLU A 73 1.82 -11.06 18.08
N LEU A 74 1.75 -10.15 17.12
CA LEU A 74 1.72 -8.72 17.38
C LEU A 74 0.57 -8.46 18.38
N VAL A 75 0.94 -8.06 19.60
CA VAL A 75 0.08 -8.05 20.78
C VAL A 75 -1.29 -7.39 20.50
N GLY A 76 -2.35 -8.15 20.80
CA GLY A 76 -3.69 -7.64 21.12
C GLY A 76 -4.43 -6.92 19.98
N SER A 77 -5.19 -7.67 19.19
CA SER A 77 -6.33 -7.19 18.36
C SER A 77 -6.07 -6.35 17.10
N GLN A 78 -4.83 -6.11 16.67
CA GLN A 78 -4.53 -5.40 15.40
C GLN A 78 -3.77 -6.27 14.38
N SER A 79 -4.01 -7.58 14.35
CA SER A 79 -3.54 -8.44 13.25
C SER A 79 -4.13 -8.00 11.91
N ARG A 80 -5.31 -7.38 11.92
CA ARG A 80 -5.92 -6.70 10.77
C ARG A 80 -5.48 -5.23 10.71
N LEU A 81 -4.66 -4.90 9.73
CA LEU A 81 -4.15 -3.56 9.47
C LEU A 81 -4.83 -2.96 8.23
N THR A 82 -4.94 -1.64 8.18
CA THR A 82 -5.40 -0.92 6.99
C THR A 82 -4.39 0.14 6.61
N ALA A 83 -3.89 0.10 5.39
CA ALA A 83 -2.89 1.05 4.91
C ALA A 83 -3.12 1.46 3.45
N SER A 84 -2.31 2.39 2.97
CA SER A 84 -2.31 2.78 1.55
C SER A 84 -1.93 1.60 0.67
N ARG A 85 -2.62 1.43 -0.46
CA ARG A 85 -2.27 0.48 -1.52
C ARG A 85 -0.86 0.67 -2.07
N PHE A 86 -0.31 1.89 -1.93
CA PHE A 86 1.05 2.23 -2.34
C PHE A 86 2.08 1.99 -1.24
N LEU A 87 1.67 1.58 -0.03
CA LEU A 87 2.59 1.21 1.04
C LEU A 87 3.47 0.06 0.55
N ARG A 88 4.79 0.22 0.73
CA ARG A 88 5.77 -0.79 0.33
C ARG A 88 5.94 -1.84 1.42
N VAL A 89 6.29 -3.06 1.01
CA VAL A 89 6.59 -4.17 1.92
C VAL A 89 7.73 -3.82 2.88
N SER A 90 8.73 -3.01 2.46
CA SER A 90 9.77 -2.51 3.36
C SER A 90 9.23 -1.80 4.61
N LYS A 91 8.13 -1.03 4.46
CA LYS A 91 7.48 -0.36 5.59
C LYS A 91 6.66 -1.33 6.45
N VAL A 92 6.15 -2.41 5.87
CA VAL A 92 5.50 -3.47 6.64
C VAL A 92 6.53 -4.23 7.48
N ALA A 93 7.68 -4.59 6.90
CA ALA A 93 8.78 -5.22 7.64
C ALA A 93 9.31 -4.32 8.77
N GLN A 94 9.51 -3.02 8.48
CA GLN A 94 9.90 -2.04 9.50
C GLN A 94 8.86 -1.96 10.63
N TYR A 95 7.58 -1.94 10.29
CA TYR A 95 6.50 -1.94 11.28
C TYR A 95 6.54 -3.17 12.21
N VAL A 96 6.81 -4.36 11.65
CA VAL A 96 6.99 -5.59 12.45
C VAL A 96 8.16 -5.45 13.40
N HIS A 97 9.32 -5.00 12.89
CA HIS A 97 10.52 -4.78 13.70
C HIS A 97 10.25 -3.83 14.88
N ASP A 98 9.72 -2.64 14.60
CA ASP A 98 9.44 -1.62 15.62
C ASP A 98 8.43 -2.13 16.67
N LYS A 99 7.40 -2.86 16.23
CA LYS A 99 6.38 -3.39 17.15
C LYS A 99 6.90 -4.51 18.03
N LEU A 100 7.69 -5.44 17.49
CA LEU A 100 8.27 -6.53 18.29
C LEU A 100 9.33 -6.01 19.26
N LEU A 101 10.15 -5.04 18.84
CA LEU A 101 11.13 -4.38 19.70
C LEU A 101 10.46 -3.66 20.87
N ASN A 102 9.39 -2.91 20.60
CA ASN A 102 8.64 -2.21 21.65
C ASN A 102 7.92 -3.19 22.59
N ALA A 103 7.35 -4.27 22.08
CA ALA A 103 6.73 -5.31 22.90
C ALA A 103 7.75 -6.01 23.82
N ALA A 104 8.97 -6.25 23.34
CA ALA A 104 10.06 -6.80 24.15
C ALA A 104 10.48 -5.83 25.27
N LYS A 105 10.63 -4.54 24.95
CA LYS A 105 10.94 -3.49 25.95
C LYS A 105 9.87 -3.38 27.03
N GLU A 106 8.59 -3.42 26.65
CA GLU A 106 7.47 -3.37 27.60
C GLU A 106 7.43 -4.57 28.56
N ARG A 107 7.81 -5.77 28.09
CA ARG A 107 7.90 -6.96 28.95
C ARG A 107 9.00 -6.80 30.01
N GLN A 108 10.18 -6.32 29.62
CA GLN A 108 11.30 -6.10 30.56
C GLN A 108 10.98 -5.04 31.63
N ILE A 109 10.16 -4.03 31.32
CA ILE A 109 9.76 -3.00 32.28
C ILE A 109 8.78 -3.57 33.33
N LYS A 110 7.96 -4.56 32.97
CA LYS A 110 6.91 -5.11 33.84
C LYS A 110 7.38 -6.26 34.73
N GLU A 111 8.42 -7.01 34.33
CA GLU A 111 8.96 -8.14 35.09
C GLU A 111 10.48 -8.07 35.20
N PRO A 112 11.05 -7.46 36.25
CA PRO A 112 12.48 -7.48 36.51
C PRO A 112 12.82 -8.82 37.18
N THR A 113 12.87 -9.91 36.42
CA THR A 113 13.33 -11.22 36.92
C THR A 113 14.56 -11.67 36.12
N GLU A 114 15.60 -12.11 36.82
CA GLU A 114 17.00 -12.35 36.39
C GLU A 114 17.24 -13.28 35.17
N ASN A 115 16.19 -13.76 34.51
CA ASN A 115 16.29 -14.54 33.27
C ASN A 115 15.79 -13.71 32.08
N SER A 116 16.51 -12.64 31.75
CA SER A 116 16.24 -11.87 30.54
C SER A 116 16.57 -12.71 29.31
N GLU A 117 15.54 -13.14 28.58
CA GLU A 117 15.71 -13.50 27.17
C GLU A 117 16.42 -12.33 26.47
N PRO A 118 17.47 -12.60 25.68
CA PRO A 118 18.24 -11.53 25.05
C PRO A 118 17.29 -10.68 24.22
N LEU A 119 17.42 -9.35 24.37
CA LEU A 119 16.73 -8.40 23.51
C LEU A 119 16.93 -8.86 22.05
N PRO A 120 15.88 -8.81 21.20
CA PRO A 120 16.08 -9.03 19.79
C PRO A 120 17.20 -8.09 19.34
N GLU A 121 18.34 -8.66 18.93
CA GLU A 121 19.52 -7.89 18.57
C GLU A 121 19.11 -6.83 17.54
N GLU A 122 19.72 -5.64 17.59
CA GLU A 122 19.42 -4.55 16.64
C GLU A 122 19.64 -4.96 15.17
N ASN A 123 20.27 -6.11 14.94
CA ASN A 123 20.56 -6.71 13.65
C ASN A 123 19.50 -7.71 13.15
N ILE A 124 18.38 -7.91 13.85
CA ILE A 124 17.31 -8.81 13.39
C ILE A 124 16.48 -8.13 12.29
N GLU A 125 16.73 -8.57 11.06
CA GLU A 125 15.90 -8.23 9.91
C GLU A 125 14.69 -9.16 9.82
N TYR A 126 13.52 -8.59 9.49
CA TYR A 126 12.29 -9.34 9.27
C TYR A 126 11.95 -9.38 7.79
N GLU A 127 11.48 -10.53 7.32
CA GLU A 127 10.94 -10.69 5.98
C GLU A 127 9.44 -11.00 6.02
N VAL A 128 8.75 -10.57 4.96
CA VAL A 128 7.30 -10.71 4.82
C VAL A 128 7.00 -11.67 3.68
N LEU A 129 6.10 -12.60 3.92
CA LEU A 129 5.68 -13.63 2.99
C LEU A 129 4.20 -13.51 2.67
N CYS A 130 3.81 -13.99 1.49
CA CYS A 130 2.42 -14.18 1.11
C CYS A 130 2.33 -15.46 0.29
N ASN A 131 1.44 -16.39 0.67
CA ASN A 131 1.31 -17.72 0.04
C ASN A 131 2.65 -18.49 -0.04
N GLU A 132 3.39 -18.57 1.07
CA GLU A 132 4.73 -19.20 1.17
C GLU A 132 5.82 -18.57 0.26
N GLN A 133 5.54 -17.45 -0.40
CA GLN A 133 6.51 -16.72 -1.21
C GLN A 133 7.03 -15.48 -0.46
N VAL A 134 8.35 -15.33 -0.38
CA VAL A 134 9.00 -14.12 0.15
C VAL A 134 8.74 -12.93 -0.76
N LEU A 135 8.24 -11.83 -0.17
CA LEU A 135 7.90 -10.60 -0.88
C LEU A 135 9.13 -9.70 -1.03
N SER A 136 9.29 -9.09 -2.21
CA SER A 136 10.32 -8.07 -2.42
C SER A 136 10.00 -6.80 -1.65
N VAL A 137 11.00 -6.21 -0.99
CA VAL A 137 10.91 -4.96 -0.22
C VAL A 137 10.38 -3.77 -1.02
N GLY A 138 10.59 -3.77 -2.34
CA GLY A 138 10.12 -2.72 -3.25
C GLY A 138 8.65 -2.85 -3.66
N MET A 139 8.04 -4.01 -3.42
CA MET A 139 6.67 -4.30 -3.84
C MET A 139 5.67 -3.48 -3.01
N THR A 140 4.61 -2.99 -3.65
CA THR A 140 3.52 -2.29 -2.96
C THR A 140 2.43 -3.27 -2.56
N LEU A 141 1.64 -2.92 -1.54
CA LEU A 141 0.49 -3.74 -1.14
C LEU A 141 -0.48 -4.01 -2.31
N ALA A 142 -0.68 -3.04 -3.21
CA ALA A 142 -1.45 -3.23 -4.44
C ALA A 142 -0.88 -4.34 -5.32
N ALA A 143 0.44 -4.33 -5.54
CA ALA A 143 1.11 -5.33 -6.35
C ALA A 143 1.06 -6.72 -5.69
N VAL A 144 1.24 -6.79 -4.36
CA VAL A 144 1.05 -8.05 -3.61
C VAL A 144 -0.38 -8.59 -3.79
N ARG A 145 -1.40 -7.74 -3.65
CA ARG A 145 -2.82 -8.12 -3.81
C ARG A 145 -3.15 -8.58 -5.22
N GLN A 146 -2.52 -8.00 -6.23
CA GLN A 146 -2.81 -8.26 -7.65
C GLN A 146 -2.06 -9.49 -8.19
N TYR A 147 -0.79 -9.67 -7.80
CA TYR A 147 0.09 -10.65 -8.43
C TYR A 147 0.46 -11.84 -7.55
N VAL A 148 0.46 -11.67 -6.22
CA VAL A 148 0.88 -12.72 -5.27
C VAL A 148 -0.32 -13.37 -4.58
N TRP A 149 -1.31 -12.55 -4.20
CA TRP A 149 -2.50 -13.04 -3.52
C TRP A 149 -3.49 -13.69 -4.49
N ARG A 150 -3.70 -14.99 -4.34
CA ARG A 150 -4.57 -15.79 -5.22
C ARG A 150 -5.99 -15.99 -4.70
N ASN A 151 -6.26 -15.59 -3.45
CA ASN A 151 -7.56 -15.85 -2.82
C ASN A 151 -8.54 -14.67 -3.01
N ALA A 152 -9.84 -14.97 -2.99
CA ALA A 152 -10.89 -13.95 -3.06
C ALA A 152 -11.01 -13.12 -1.76
N GLY A 153 -10.50 -13.64 -0.64
CA GLY A 153 -10.58 -13.00 0.67
C GLY A 153 -9.66 -11.80 0.88
N GLU A 154 -9.58 -11.36 2.13
CA GLU A 154 -8.68 -10.30 2.59
C GLU A 154 -7.22 -10.74 2.46
N LEU A 155 -6.34 -9.83 2.01
CA LEU A 155 -4.91 -10.10 1.85
C LEU A 155 -4.32 -10.56 3.18
N THR A 156 -3.73 -11.75 3.22
CA THR A 156 -3.02 -12.24 4.41
C THR A 156 -1.53 -12.36 4.09
N MET A 157 -0.71 -11.75 4.94
CA MET A 157 0.74 -11.80 4.89
C MET A 157 1.27 -12.38 6.20
N HIS A 158 2.41 -13.05 6.12
CA HIS A 158 3.10 -13.62 7.26
C HIS A 158 4.45 -12.95 7.45
N TYR A 159 4.91 -12.77 8.68
CA TYR A 159 6.27 -12.29 8.95
C TYR A 159 7.11 -13.37 9.62
N ARG A 160 8.41 -13.39 9.34
CA ARG A 160 9.41 -14.22 10.02
C ARG A 160 10.76 -13.51 10.09
N ILE A 161 11.66 -14.02 10.92
CA ILE A 161 13.05 -13.57 10.96
C ILE A 161 13.73 -13.96 9.65
N LYS A 162 14.42 -13.01 9.03
CA LYS A 162 15.22 -13.26 7.83
C LYS A 162 16.43 -14.10 8.20
N GLU A 163 16.65 -15.18 7.45
CA GLU A 163 17.88 -15.97 7.60
C GLU A 163 19.07 -15.18 7.06
N ALA A 164 20.16 -15.16 7.84
CA ALA A 164 21.44 -14.58 7.46
C ALA A 164 22.19 -15.47 6.47
#